data_AF-A0A0C2FEN1-F1
#
_entry.id   AF-A0A0C2FEN1-F1
#
_cell.length_a   1.000
_cell.length_b   1.000
_cell.length_c   1.000
_cell.angle_alpha   90.00
_cell.angle_beta   90.00
_cell.angle_gamma   90.00
#
_symmetry.space_group_name_H-M   'P 1'
#
loop_
_entity.id
_entity.type
_entity.pdbx_description
1 polymer ?
#
loop_
_entity_poly.entity_id
_entity_poly.type
_entity_poly.pdbx_seq_one_letter_code
_entity_poly.pdbx_strand_id
1 'polypeptide(L)'
;MSSGDHVAMTMLAMAETLRQLQPPKVKMAIKCAKGALTLSLSAEMAAHVKFQLGKLYFFYTENLELALQYLDSAYDMMTRMGDYFVQPRLEALVLICEALIHGPPSTASSNRVLTLIRAELGNAKPFPIIYAKLFFFYI
;
A
#
# COMPACT_ATOMS: atom_id res chain seq x y z
N MET A 1 9.56 -2.37 -20.05
CA MET A 1 9.96 -1.70 -18.79
C MET A 1 10.78 -0.47 -19.15
N SER A 2 10.40 0.70 -18.63
CA SER A 2 11.19 1.92 -18.86
C SER A 2 12.54 1.81 -18.15
N SER A 3 13.55 2.60 -18.56
CA SER A 3 14.82 2.67 -17.82
C SER A 3 14.60 3.09 -16.35
N GLY A 4 13.62 3.96 -16.09
CA GLY A 4 13.21 4.38 -14.75
C GLY A 4 12.65 3.24 -13.91
N ASP A 5 11.92 2.30 -14.51
CA ASP A 5 11.33 1.17 -13.79
C ASP A 5 12.40 0.24 -13.19
N HIS A 6 13.48 0.00 -13.93
CA HIS A 6 14.57 -0.83 -13.44
C HIS A 6 15.30 -0.18 -12.26
N VAL A 7 15.56 1.14 -12.36
CA VAL A 7 16.18 1.90 -11.27
C VAL A 7 15.26 1.91 -10.04
N ALA A 8 13.95 2.12 -10.23
CA ALA A 8 12.98 2.07 -9.14
C ALA A 8 12.95 0.71 -8.44
N MET A 9 13.00 -0.39 -9.18
CA MET A 9 13.09 -1.73 -8.60
C MET A 9 14.35 -1.90 -7.75
N THR A 10 15.50 -1.44 -8.23
CA THR A 10 16.74 -1.49 -7.45
C THR A 10 16.66 -0.63 -6.19
N MET A 11 16.01 0.54 -6.27
CA MET A 11 15.77 1.39 -5.10
C MET A 11 14.82 0.74 -4.08
N LEU A 12 13.78 0.04 -4.53
CA LEU A 12 12.89 -0.72 -3.64
C LEU A 12 13.61 -1.92 -3.01
N ALA A 13 14.45 -2.64 -3.76
CA ALA A 13 15.29 -3.71 -3.22
C ALA A 13 16.23 -3.17 -2.13
N MET A 14 16.86 -2.01 -2.37
CA MET A 14 17.68 -1.34 -1.36
C MET A 14 16.86 -0.92 -0.13
N ALA A 15 15.64 -0.40 -0.33
CA ALA A 15 14.75 -0.05 0.77
C ALA A 15 14.44 -1.28 1.65
N GLU A 16 14.19 -2.43 1.02
CA GLU A 16 13.95 -3.70 1.70
C GLU A 16 15.19 -4.17 2.48
N THR A 17 16.39 -4.12 1.88
CA THR A 17 17.63 -4.44 2.60
C THR A 17 17.81 -3.53 3.83
N LEU A 18 17.60 -2.21 3.68
CA LEU A 18 17.74 -1.24 4.76
C LEU A 18 16.73 -1.48 5.90
N ARG A 19 15.51 -1.93 5.57
CA ARG A 19 14.48 -2.31 6.55
C ARG A 19 14.88 -3.54 7.37
N GLN A 20 15.60 -4.48 6.77
CA GLN A 20 16.01 -5.74 7.40
C GLN A 20 17.31 -5.65 8.23
N LEU A 21 18.07 -4.56 8.13
CA LEU A 21 19.28 -4.35 8.94
C LEU A 21 18.98 -4.34 10.45
N GLN A 22 19.99 -4.63 11.26
CA GLN A 22 19.93 -4.46 12.71
C GLN A 22 20.97 -3.41 13.17
N PRO A 23 20.55 -2.23 13.66
CA PRO A 23 19.16 -1.76 13.76
C PRO A 23 18.54 -1.40 12.39
N PRO A 24 17.20 -1.50 12.22
CA PRO A 24 16.52 -1.14 10.97
C PRO A 24 16.73 0.32 10.58
N LYS A 25 17.10 0.56 9.32
CA LYS A 25 17.32 1.92 8.77
C LYS A 25 16.07 2.42 8.04
N VAL A 26 14.93 2.43 8.72
CA VAL A 26 13.60 2.77 8.16
C VAL A 26 13.58 4.13 7.46
N LYS A 27 14.18 5.17 8.06
CA LYS A 27 14.24 6.51 7.45
C LYS A 27 14.95 6.50 6.09
N MET A 28 15.98 5.65 5.93
CA MET A 28 16.68 5.50 4.65
C MET A 28 15.86 4.68 3.67
N ALA A 29 15.20 3.60 4.13
CA ALA A 29 14.29 2.82 3.30
C ALA A 29 13.17 3.68 2.69
N ILE A 30 12.56 4.55 3.49
CA ILE A 30 11.55 5.52 3.04
C ILE A 30 12.15 6.48 2.00
N LYS A 31 13.38 6.98 2.21
CA LYS A 31 14.04 7.86 1.22
C LYS A 31 14.30 7.15 -0.10
N CYS A 32 14.71 5.89 -0.09
CA CYS A 32 14.88 5.08 -1.30
C CYS A 32 13.55 4.94 -2.07
N ALA A 33 12.46 4.57 -1.38
CA ALA A 33 11.15 4.44 -2.01
C ALA A 33 10.60 5.79 -2.51
N LYS A 34 10.78 6.89 -1.76
CA LYS A 34 10.40 8.24 -2.21
C LYS A 34 11.21 8.70 -3.41
N GLY A 35 12.51 8.42 -3.45
CA GLY A 35 13.37 8.76 -4.59
C GLY A 35 12.98 7.99 -5.85
N ALA A 36 12.48 6.76 -5.73
CA ALA A 36 11.97 6.03 -6.90
C ALA A 36 10.79 6.76 -7.57
N LEU A 37 9.94 7.46 -6.81
CA LEU A 37 8.82 8.24 -7.35
C LEU A 37 9.24 9.51 -8.11
N THR A 38 10.50 9.95 -8.01
CA THR A 38 10.98 11.10 -8.80
C THR A 38 11.43 10.70 -10.21
N LEU A 39 11.46 9.40 -10.51
CA LEU A 39 11.82 8.87 -11.81
C LEU A 39 10.60 8.87 -12.74
N SER A 40 10.84 8.78 -14.05
CA SER A 40 9.79 8.53 -15.03
C SER A 40 9.41 7.05 -14.99
N LEU A 41 8.32 6.72 -14.29
CA LEU A 41 7.84 5.35 -14.08
C LEU A 41 6.65 5.00 -14.98
N SER A 42 6.53 3.72 -15.32
CA SER A 42 5.25 3.17 -15.79
C SER A 42 4.19 3.23 -14.69
N ALA A 43 2.91 3.20 -15.08
CA ALA A 43 1.79 3.23 -14.13
C ALA A 43 1.87 2.05 -13.14
N GLU A 44 2.23 0.87 -13.64
CA GLU A 44 2.40 -0.35 -12.83
C GLU A 44 3.50 -0.17 -11.77
N MET A 45 4.68 0.31 -12.20
CA MET A 45 5.79 0.54 -11.28
C MET A 45 5.48 1.64 -10.27
N ALA A 46 4.86 2.72 -10.70
CA ALA A 46 4.45 3.80 -9.80
C ALA A 46 3.44 3.31 -8.74
N ALA A 47 2.46 2.49 -9.13
CA ALA A 47 1.53 1.87 -8.18
C ALA A 47 2.27 0.97 -7.18
N HIS A 48 3.21 0.15 -7.66
CA HIS A 48 4.01 -0.72 -6.82
C HIS A 48 4.88 0.06 -5.81
N VAL A 49 5.59 1.09 -6.27
CA VAL A 49 6.41 1.95 -5.39
C VAL A 49 5.55 2.63 -4.33
N LYS A 50 4.37 3.16 -4.71
CA LYS A 50 3.42 3.76 -3.75
C LYS A 50 2.92 2.75 -2.74
N PHE A 51 2.58 1.53 -3.16
CA PHE A 51 2.17 0.46 -2.25
C PHE A 51 3.27 0.12 -1.24
N GLN A 52 4.52 -0.06 -1.68
CA GLN A 52 5.64 -0.33 -0.77
C GLN A 52 5.92 0.85 0.18
N LEU A 53 5.82 2.08 -0.32
CA LEU A 53 6.00 3.28 0.51
C LEU A 53 4.89 3.41 1.57
N GLY A 54 3.64 3.15 1.18
CA GLY A 54 2.50 3.07 2.10
C GLY A 54 2.72 2.05 3.21
N LYS A 55 3.20 0.85 2.87
CA LYS A 55 3.58 -0.19 3.85
C LYS A 55 4.69 0.27 4.80
N LEU A 56 5.72 0.96 4.29
CA LEU A 56 6.81 1.47 5.12
C LEU A 56 6.30 2.47 6.15
N TYR A 57 5.43 3.39 5.74
CA TYR A 57 4.80 4.33 6.67
C TYR A 57 3.88 3.62 7.67
N PHE A 58 3.04 2.69 7.21
CA PHE A 58 2.08 1.97 8.03
C PHE A 58 2.75 1.13 9.14
N PHE A 59 3.75 0.32 8.79
CA PHE A 59 4.33 -0.64 9.75
C PHE A 59 5.47 -0.08 10.60
N TYR A 60 6.13 1.00 10.16
CA TYR A 60 7.39 1.45 10.76
C TYR A 60 7.42 2.91 11.16
N THR A 61 6.28 3.61 11.09
CA THR A 61 6.16 5.00 11.52
C THR A 61 4.81 5.25 12.18
N GLU A 62 4.68 6.38 12.86
CA GLU A 62 3.41 6.84 13.43
C GLU A 62 2.61 7.72 12.44
N ASN A 63 3.10 7.91 11.21
CA ASN A 63 2.48 8.78 10.23
C ASN A 63 1.47 8.01 9.34
N LEU A 64 0.32 7.68 9.93
CA LEU A 64 -0.75 6.96 9.25
C LEU A 64 -1.44 7.80 8.17
N GLU A 65 -1.41 9.12 8.25
CA GLU A 65 -1.95 10.00 7.21
C GLU A 65 -1.18 9.83 5.89
N LEU A 66 0.15 9.85 5.94
CA LEU A 66 0.99 9.56 4.77
C LEU A 66 0.83 8.11 4.32
N ALA A 67 0.70 7.16 5.25
CA ALA A 67 0.45 5.76 4.90
C ALA A 67 -0.82 5.64 4.05
N LEU A 68 -1.93 6.20 4.52
CA LEU A 68 -3.21 6.24 3.82
C LEU A 68 -3.08 6.91 2.46
N GLN A 69 -2.45 8.09 2.38
CA GLN A 69 -2.27 8.80 1.11
C GLN A 69 -1.60 7.93 0.03
N TYR A 70 -0.53 7.22 0.38
CA TYR A 70 0.17 6.35 -0.58
C TYR A 70 -0.60 5.06 -0.87
N LEU A 71 -1.21 4.43 0.14
CA LEU A 71 -2.01 3.22 -0.03
C LEU A 71 -3.24 3.47 -0.90
N ASP A 72 -3.96 4.57 -0.67
CA ASP A 72 -5.11 4.98 -1.47
C ASP A 72 -4.72 5.23 -2.92
N SER A 73 -3.63 5.96 -3.12
CA SER A 73 -3.16 6.22 -4.47
C SER A 73 -2.75 4.94 -5.18
N ALA A 74 -2.13 3.99 -4.48
CA ALA A 74 -1.80 2.69 -5.04
C ALA A 74 -3.05 1.86 -5.36
N TYR A 75 -4.02 1.82 -4.44
CA TYR A 75 -5.31 1.15 -4.60
C TYR A 75 -6.07 1.69 -5.83
N ASP A 76 -6.19 3.02 -5.97
CA ASP A 76 -6.88 3.65 -7.10
C ASP A 76 -6.20 3.34 -8.43
N MET A 77 -4.87 3.38 -8.48
CA MET A 77 -4.12 3.04 -9.68
C MET A 77 -4.34 1.57 -10.05
N MET A 78 -4.23 0.65 -9.09
CA MET A 78 -4.44 -0.78 -9.32
C MET A 78 -5.88 -1.10 -9.72
N THR A 79 -6.86 -0.37 -9.18
CA THR A 79 -8.26 -0.49 -9.59
C THR A 79 -8.45 -0.18 -11.08
N ARG A 80 -7.82 0.89 -11.57
CA ARG A 80 -7.90 1.30 -12.98
C ARG A 80 -7.15 0.37 -13.93
N MET A 81 -6.14 -0.35 -13.44
CA MET A 81 -5.36 -1.31 -14.23
C MET A 81 -6.04 -2.68 -14.36
N GLY A 82 -7.11 -2.94 -13.61
CA GLY A 82 -7.96 -4.13 -13.77
C GLY A 82 -7.46 -5.38 -13.05
N ASP A 83 -7.88 -6.54 -13.57
CA ASP A 83 -7.88 -7.80 -12.81
C ASP A 83 -6.50 -8.34 -12.44
N TYR A 84 -5.46 -7.97 -13.19
CA TYR A 84 -4.09 -8.39 -12.92
C TYR A 84 -3.59 -7.93 -11.53
N PHE A 85 -4.15 -6.84 -11.00
CA PHE A 85 -3.74 -6.25 -9.72
C PHE A 85 -4.73 -6.51 -8.58
N VAL A 86 -5.66 -7.45 -8.72
CA VAL A 86 -6.69 -7.71 -7.69
C VAL A 86 -6.06 -8.02 -6.34
N GLN A 87 -5.11 -8.97 -6.26
CA GLN A 87 -4.50 -9.31 -4.98
C GLN A 87 -3.77 -8.12 -4.32
N PRO A 88 -2.81 -7.44 -4.97
CA PRO A 88 -2.11 -6.31 -4.33
C PRO A 88 -3.04 -5.12 -4.05
N ARG A 89 -4.10 -4.90 -4.86
CA ARG A 89 -5.16 -3.93 -4.56
C ARG A 89 -5.88 -4.27 -3.27
N LEU A 90 -6.28 -5.54 -3.09
CA LEU A 90 -6.96 -6.00 -1.89
C LEU A 90 -6.05 -5.97 -0.66
N GLU A 91 -4.75 -6.25 -0.81
CA GLU A 91 -3.78 -6.07 0.26
C GLU A 91 -3.65 -4.59 0.68
N ALA A 92 -3.63 -3.66 -0.28
CA ALA A 92 -3.68 -2.23 0.03
C ALA A 92 -4.97 -1.85 0.76
N LEU A 93 -6.13 -2.38 0.31
CA LEU A 93 -7.41 -2.15 0.97
C LEU A 93 -7.43 -2.62 2.42
N VAL A 94 -6.89 -3.80 2.72
CA VAL A 94 -6.79 -4.30 4.11
C VAL A 94 -6.04 -3.29 4.98
N LEU A 95 -4.90 -2.77 4.52
CA LEU A 95 -4.12 -1.80 5.28
C LEU A 95 -4.82 -0.45 5.41
N ILE A 96 -5.55 0.00 4.39
CA ILE A 96 -6.39 1.19 4.44
C ILE A 96 -7.46 1.02 5.52
N CYS A 97 -8.20 -0.09 5.51
CA CYS A 97 -9.21 -0.37 6.53
C CYS A 97 -8.61 -0.40 7.93
N GLU A 98 -7.47 -1.06 8.11
CA GLU A 98 -6.78 -1.16 9.40
C GLU A 98 -6.36 0.24 9.91
N ALA A 99 -5.82 1.11 9.05
CA ALA A 99 -5.49 2.49 9.40
C ALA A 99 -6.73 3.34 9.73
N LEU A 100 -7.84 3.14 9.04
CA LEU A 100 -9.10 3.88 9.28
C LEU A 100 -9.84 3.39 10.54
N ILE A 101 -9.59 2.17 11.01
CA ILE A 101 -10.23 1.60 12.21
C ILE A 101 -9.37 1.81 13.45
N HIS A 102 -8.07 1.51 13.36
CA HIS A 102 -7.16 1.50 14.51
C HIS A 102 -6.24 2.73 14.56
N GLY A 103 -6.29 3.59 13.55
CA GLY A 103 -5.55 4.85 13.54
C GLY A 103 -6.11 5.88 14.53
N PRO A 104 -5.45 7.04 14.64
CA PRO A 104 -5.94 8.13 15.48
C PRO A 104 -7.33 8.61 15.01
N PRO A 105 -8.11 9.27 15.89
CA PRO A 105 -9.44 9.76 15.54
C PRO A 105 -9.47 10.68 14.31
N SER A 106 -8.36 11.36 14.02
CA SER A 106 -8.20 12.23 12.84
C SER A 106 -8.27 11.48 11.51
N THR A 107 -7.93 10.20 11.47
CA THR A 107 -8.00 9.37 10.26
C THR A 107 -9.21 8.45 10.25
N ALA A 108 -9.95 8.33 11.36
CA ALA A 108 -11.01 7.35 11.49
C ALA A 108 -12.20 7.63 10.56
N SER A 109 -12.69 6.61 9.85
CA SER A 109 -13.86 6.76 8.97
C SER A 109 -14.58 5.44 8.68
N SER A 110 -15.54 5.08 9.54
CA SER A 110 -16.32 3.84 9.38
C SER A 110 -17.13 3.79 8.08
N ASN A 111 -17.72 4.91 7.65
CA ASN A 111 -18.47 4.97 6.39
C ASN A 111 -17.60 4.65 5.17
N ARG A 112 -16.36 5.15 5.17
CA ARG A 112 -15.39 4.90 4.10
C ARG A 112 -14.96 3.44 4.08
N VAL A 113 -14.67 2.86 5.25
CA VAL A 113 -14.33 1.43 5.39
C VAL A 113 -15.43 0.55 4.80
N LEU A 114 -16.68 0.74 5.21
CA LEU A 114 -17.81 -0.06 4.73
C LEU A 114 -18.03 0.08 3.22
N THR A 115 -17.85 1.29 2.68
CA THR A 115 -17.99 1.55 1.24
C THR A 115 -16.93 0.80 0.44
N LEU A 116 -15.67 0.89 0.86
CA LEU A 116 -14.57 0.21 0.18
C LEU A 116 -14.69 -1.32 0.26
N ILE A 117 -15.03 -1.87 1.43
CA ILE A 117 -15.20 -3.31 1.59
C ILE A 117 -16.33 -3.82 0.69
N ARG A 118 -17.50 -3.14 0.65
CA ARG A 118 -18.63 -3.56 -0.20
C ARG A 118 -18.26 -3.59 -1.68
N ALA A 119 -17.42 -2.67 -2.14
CA ALA A 119 -16.99 -2.63 -3.54
C ALA A 119 -16.07 -3.82 -3.92
N GLU A 120 -15.31 -4.34 -2.96
CA GLU A 120 -14.24 -5.31 -3.23
C GLU A 120 -14.48 -6.71 -2.64
N LEU A 121 -15.48 -6.89 -1.78
CA LEU A 121 -15.73 -8.17 -1.08
C LEU A 121 -15.94 -9.34 -2.04
N GLY A 122 -16.56 -9.08 -3.20
CA GLY A 122 -16.71 -10.07 -4.28
C GLY A 122 -15.36 -10.52 -4.85
N ASN A 123 -14.45 -9.56 -5.09
CA ASN A 123 -13.10 -9.81 -5.63
C ASN A 123 -12.18 -10.50 -4.62
N ALA A 124 -12.48 -10.40 -3.32
CA ALA A 124 -11.70 -11.02 -2.26
C ALA A 124 -11.96 -12.53 -2.10
N LYS A 125 -13.08 -13.08 -2.62
CA LYS A 125 -13.45 -14.49 -2.45
C LYS A 125 -12.34 -15.50 -2.83
N PRO A 126 -11.56 -15.31 -3.91
CA PRO A 126 -10.45 -16.22 -4.25
C PRO A 126 -9.26 -16.15 -3.28
N PHE A 127 -9.23 -15.18 -2.35
CA PHE A 127 -8.13 -14.93 -1.41
C PHE A 127 -8.64 -15.08 0.04
N PRO A 128 -8.76 -16.31 0.57
CA PRO A 128 -9.46 -16.58 1.83
C PRO A 128 -8.97 -15.76 3.03
N ILE A 129 -7.66 -15.54 3.12
CA ILE A 129 -7.04 -14.76 4.21
C ILE A 129 -7.46 -13.28 4.11
N ILE A 130 -7.44 -12.70 2.90
CA ILE A 130 -7.84 -11.30 2.70
C ILE A 130 -9.35 -11.15 2.90
N TYR A 131 -10.14 -12.08 2.36
CA TYR A 131 -11.59 -12.11 2.55
C TYR A 131 -11.97 -12.13 4.03
N ALA A 132 -11.35 -13.00 4.83
CA ALA A 132 -11.62 -13.10 6.26
C ALA A 132 -11.31 -11.78 7.00
N LYS A 133 -10.20 -11.11 6.66
CA LYS A 133 -9.85 -9.81 7.23
C LYS A 133 -10.87 -8.73 6.88
N LEU A 134 -11.21 -8.59 5.59
CA LEU A 134 -12.19 -7.60 5.14
C LEU A 134 -13.58 -7.87 5.73
N PHE A 135 -13.97 -9.13 5.85
CA PHE A 135 -15.23 -9.52 6.48
C PHE A 135 -15.23 -9.17 7.98
N PHE A 136 -14.12 -9.40 8.68
CA PHE A 136 -13.98 -9.01 10.09
C PHE A 136 -14.09 -7.50 10.30
N PHE A 137 -13.57 -6.68 9.37
CA PHE A 137 -13.73 -5.22 9.42
C PHE A 137 -15.14 -4.73 9.06
N TYR A 138 -15.97 -5.59 8.47
CA TYR A 138 -17.31 -5.25 8.00
C TYR A 138 -18.40 -5.45 9.07
N ILE A 139 -18.19 -6.38 10.00
CA ILE A 139 -19.09 -6.73 11.09
C ILE A 139 -18.91 -5.81 12.30
#